data_AF-A0A1L6TB61-F1
#
_entry.id   AF-A0A1L6TB61-F1
#
_cell.length_a   1.000
_cell.length_b   1.000
_cell.length_c   1.000
_cell.angle_alpha   90.00
_cell.angle_beta   90.00
_cell.angle_gamma   90.00
#
_symmetry.space_group_name_H-M   'P 1'
#
loop_
_entity.id
_entity.type
_entity.pdbx_description
1 polymer ?
#
loop_
_entity_poly.entity_id
_entity_poly.type
_entity_poly.pdbx_seq_one_letter_code
_entity_poly.pdbx_strand_id
1 'polypeptide(L)'
;MLSTPWLAATEQVSKYQNHSFINNIALQQWSTIVRNARISQAISQFINDNSRLNADQVLFGRQNAFTPIELNELNAGRFIITGQYQIPGNYTALAFKTTLQPTLNQYQQLINQLSAAGVSTMALQEFITSILNNYAKTYLNYYSNLLKSFNYKINSISDLKLLLMELTSINSPLRHLIKVVDINTNLPSKDKQLSFMLPVISHFNSLHSLLNNQGLTNSNYETYTMILSGIYQSIIQNTQISTANHNNNTNINAASSSLSKQLSTVGHMALDIYTKDTNSYLEITKNWLKNVGIPDDLTPLFKKPILALYNLGIQQVQAQLISVWNQQITPILYTLTSKFPFSMDSKSPVEIAELTTKIGPNGQFWNLFKQNFKPFLIANGNQWQTRDIDYGSIIIPANILYTINAVTHLRHTLWNQQGEPQAIHYQVLAKQLPTAIINGQNIILSYLTLGNDDVYGINSKPIWKTLDYNWWAPQPTSVGLETADHKYHSYDVFDANWGLFNILNKGDSQNGHTWNWSLPIGPSVVDIHFKFKANPWDLFHINQESNTI
;
A
#
# COMPACT_ATOMS: atom_id res chain seq x y z
N MET A 1 29.23 -45.79 -12.23
CA MET A 1 29.10 -46.52 -10.95
C MET A 1 28.98 -45.50 -9.84
N LEU A 2 27.75 -45.21 -9.41
CA LEU A 2 27.43 -44.27 -8.33
C LEU A 2 27.54 -45.04 -7.01
N SER A 3 28.71 -45.03 -6.36
CA SER A 3 28.81 -45.55 -5.00
C SER A 3 28.40 -44.44 -4.03
N THR A 4 27.20 -44.57 -3.46
CA THR A 4 26.76 -43.72 -2.34
C THR A 4 27.66 -43.99 -1.13
N PRO A 5 27.86 -43.01 -0.21
CA PRO A 5 28.62 -43.22 1.03
C PRO A 5 28.13 -44.43 1.84
N TRP A 6 26.84 -44.76 1.71
CA TRP A 6 26.19 -45.94 2.27
C TRP A 6 26.77 -47.27 1.81
N LEU A 7 27.09 -47.39 0.52
CA LEU A 7 27.70 -48.60 -0.02
C LEU A 7 29.10 -48.79 0.56
N ALA A 8 29.87 -47.72 0.74
CA ALA A 8 31.18 -47.77 1.37
C ALA A 8 31.09 -48.14 2.87
N ALA A 9 30.11 -47.61 3.60
CA ALA A 9 29.85 -48.01 4.99
C ALA A 9 29.43 -49.49 5.10
N THR A 10 28.58 -49.97 4.18
CA THR A 10 28.12 -51.37 4.13
C THR A 10 29.28 -52.31 3.80
N GLU A 11 30.19 -51.92 2.90
CA GLU A 11 31.39 -52.69 2.55
C GLU A 11 32.40 -52.74 3.69
N GLN A 12 32.56 -51.66 4.46
CA GLN A 12 33.39 -51.67 5.66
C GLN A 12 32.80 -52.59 6.72
N VAL A 13 31.48 -52.58 6.95
CA VAL A 13 30.79 -53.45 7.90
C VAL A 13 30.85 -54.93 7.48
N SER A 14 30.68 -55.25 6.18
CA SER A 14 30.70 -56.63 5.68
C SER A 14 32.07 -57.30 5.83
N LYS A 15 33.18 -56.55 5.71
CA LYS A 15 34.55 -57.05 5.96
C LYS A 15 34.74 -57.59 7.38
N TYR A 16 33.96 -57.10 8.36
CA TYR A 16 34.02 -57.58 9.74
C TYR A 16 33.17 -58.82 10.03
N GLN A 17 32.34 -59.28 9.07
CA GLN A 17 31.50 -60.48 9.25
C GLN A 17 32.26 -61.80 9.03
N ASN A 18 33.37 -61.79 8.28
CA ASN A 18 34.06 -63.01 7.80
C ASN A 18 35.15 -63.59 8.73
N HIS A 19 35.28 -63.10 9.96
CA HIS A 19 36.29 -63.60 10.91
C HIS A 19 35.65 -64.23 12.14
N SER A 20 35.30 -65.51 12.08
CA SER A 20 35.07 -66.32 13.28
C SER A 20 35.38 -67.79 13.06
N PHE A 21 36.50 -68.26 13.63
CA PHE A 21 36.66 -69.65 14.01
C PHE A 21 37.29 -69.73 15.42
N ILE A 22 36.81 -70.71 16.20
CA ILE A 22 37.34 -71.32 17.45
C ILE A 22 36.50 -71.11 18.74
N ASN A 23 36.29 -72.25 19.43
CA ASN A 23 35.46 -72.57 20.61
C ASN A 23 36.00 -72.08 21.96
N ASN A 24 35.23 -71.25 22.69
CA ASN A 24 35.01 -71.22 24.15
C ASN A 24 33.98 -70.11 24.45
N ILE A 25 33.02 -70.30 25.38
CA ILE A 25 31.90 -69.34 25.59
C ILE A 25 32.41 -67.92 25.96
N ALA A 26 33.47 -67.82 26.77
CA ALA A 26 34.10 -66.54 27.12
C ALA A 26 34.82 -65.85 25.94
N LEU A 27 35.43 -66.64 25.04
CA LEU A 27 36.09 -66.14 23.84
C LEU A 27 35.07 -65.67 22.78
N GLN A 28 33.92 -66.32 22.69
CA GLN A 28 32.81 -65.89 21.83
C GLN A 28 32.16 -64.60 22.32
N GLN A 29 32.03 -64.42 23.63
CA GLN A 29 31.56 -63.17 24.22
C GLN A 29 32.55 -62.02 23.96
N TRP A 30 33.84 -62.25 24.17
CA TRP A 30 34.88 -61.25 23.92
C TRP A 30 35.00 -60.88 22.43
N SER A 31 34.96 -61.86 21.52
CA SER A 31 34.99 -61.58 20.08
C SER A 31 33.77 -60.79 19.61
N THR A 32 32.60 -61.05 20.20
CA THR A 32 31.37 -60.28 19.94
C THR A 32 31.51 -58.83 20.43
N ILE A 33 32.05 -58.61 21.63
CA ILE A 33 32.30 -57.27 22.18
C ILE A 33 33.28 -56.47 21.30
N VAL A 34 34.40 -57.08 20.91
CA VAL A 34 35.41 -56.44 20.05
C VAL A 34 34.86 -56.12 18.67
N ARG A 35 34.08 -57.03 18.08
CA ARG A 35 33.39 -56.80 16.81
C ARG A 35 32.42 -55.62 16.90
N ASN A 36 31.57 -55.60 17.93
CA ASN A 36 30.58 -54.54 18.11
C ASN A 36 31.24 -53.18 18.35
N ALA A 37 32.33 -53.13 19.13
CA ALA A 37 33.12 -51.91 19.35
C ALA A 37 33.73 -51.36 18.03
N ARG A 38 34.26 -52.23 17.17
CA ARG A 38 34.79 -51.83 15.85
C ARG A 38 33.69 -51.29 14.93
N ILE A 39 32.51 -51.91 14.93
CA ILE A 39 31.36 -51.42 14.16
C ILE A 39 30.91 -50.05 14.68
N SER A 40 30.83 -49.86 16.00
CA SER A 40 30.50 -48.55 16.60
C SER A 40 31.54 -47.47 16.28
N GLN A 41 32.83 -47.82 16.21
CA GLN A 41 33.88 -46.90 15.77
C GLN A 41 33.73 -46.53 14.30
N ALA A 42 33.42 -47.50 13.42
CA ALA A 42 33.16 -47.24 12.01
C ALA A 42 31.93 -46.32 11.80
N ILE A 43 30.86 -46.52 12.57
CA ILE A 43 29.69 -45.63 12.58
C ILE A 43 30.09 -44.21 12.99
N SER A 44 30.87 -44.07 14.06
CA SER A 44 31.31 -42.76 14.56
C SER A 44 32.21 -42.05 13.54
N GLN A 45 33.12 -42.78 12.89
CA GLN A 45 33.96 -42.24 11.83
C GLN A 45 33.13 -41.81 10.62
N PHE A 46 32.17 -42.62 10.18
CA PHE A 46 31.25 -42.26 9.10
C PHE A 46 30.50 -40.96 9.41
N ILE A 47 29.95 -40.82 10.62
CA ILE A 47 29.25 -39.59 11.03
C ILE A 47 30.21 -38.40 10.99
N ASN A 48 31.41 -38.52 11.55
CA ASN A 48 32.40 -37.45 11.57
C ASN A 48 32.82 -37.00 10.16
N ASP A 49 33.11 -37.96 9.27
CA ASP A 49 33.55 -37.70 7.90
C ASP A 49 32.46 -37.02 7.05
N ASN A 50 31.18 -37.25 7.36
CA ASN A 50 30.05 -36.73 6.60
C ASN A 50 29.33 -35.56 7.28
N SER A 51 29.66 -35.24 8.53
CA SER A 51 29.03 -34.16 9.33
C SER A 51 29.16 -32.76 8.69
N ARG A 52 30.17 -32.55 7.86
CA ARG A 52 30.45 -31.27 7.17
C ARG A 52 29.83 -31.17 5.77
N LEU A 53 29.24 -32.26 5.28
CA LEU A 53 28.65 -32.30 3.95
C LEU A 53 27.22 -31.79 3.98
N ASN A 54 26.78 -31.22 2.86
CA ASN A 54 25.37 -30.89 2.69
C ASN A 54 24.52 -32.17 2.61
N ALA A 55 23.25 -32.07 2.98
CA ALA A 55 22.36 -33.23 3.05
C ALA A 55 22.27 -34.00 1.71
N ASP A 56 22.22 -33.28 0.59
CA ASP A 56 22.22 -33.89 -0.75
C ASP A 56 23.54 -34.59 -1.08
N GLN A 57 24.69 -34.07 -0.64
CA GLN A 57 25.98 -34.73 -0.84
C GLN A 57 26.10 -36.05 -0.06
N VAL A 58 25.49 -36.14 1.13
CA VAL A 58 25.44 -37.37 1.93
C VAL A 58 24.52 -38.41 1.25
N LEU A 59 23.39 -37.96 0.70
CA LEU A 59 22.36 -38.84 0.14
C LEU A 59 22.68 -39.30 -1.30
N PHE A 60 23.19 -38.42 -2.14
CA PHE A 60 23.40 -38.64 -3.59
C PHE A 60 24.88 -38.73 -3.98
N GLY A 61 25.80 -38.43 -3.06
CA GLY A 61 27.22 -38.32 -3.36
C GLY A 61 27.60 -36.96 -3.96
N ARG A 62 28.87 -36.82 -4.38
CA ARG A 62 29.44 -35.52 -4.82
C ARG A 62 29.27 -35.21 -6.31
N GLN A 63 28.70 -36.12 -7.10
CA GLN A 63 28.51 -35.92 -8.54
C GLN A 63 27.05 -35.62 -8.87
N ASN A 64 26.79 -34.59 -9.67
CA ASN A 64 25.46 -34.24 -10.15
C ASN A 64 25.04 -35.22 -11.26
N ALA A 65 24.27 -36.24 -10.87
CA ALA A 65 23.78 -37.28 -11.80
C ALA A 65 22.43 -36.92 -12.46
N PHE A 66 21.79 -35.83 -12.02
CA PHE A 66 20.44 -35.46 -12.44
C PHE A 66 20.41 -34.08 -13.08
N THR A 67 19.65 -33.96 -14.16
CA THR A 67 19.42 -32.69 -14.86
C THR A 67 18.66 -31.72 -13.95
N PRO A 68 19.11 -30.45 -13.84
CA PRO A 68 18.38 -29.44 -13.09
C PRO A 68 17.05 -29.09 -13.77
N ILE A 69 16.12 -28.51 -13.01
CA ILE A 69 14.91 -27.89 -13.53
C ILE A 69 15.16 -26.39 -13.63
N GLU A 70 14.95 -25.80 -14.79
CA GLU A 70 15.13 -24.38 -15.02
C GLU A 70 13.81 -23.70 -15.41
N LEU A 71 13.50 -22.60 -14.73
CA LEU A 71 12.40 -21.74 -15.09
C LEU A 71 12.82 -20.86 -16.26
N ASN A 72 12.06 -20.94 -17.36
CA ASN A 72 12.22 -20.07 -18.53
C ASN A 72 13.60 -20.16 -19.22
N GLU A 73 14.13 -21.38 -19.42
CA GLU A 73 15.41 -21.67 -20.08
C GLU A 73 15.66 -20.84 -21.35
N LEU A 74 14.62 -20.66 -22.16
CA LEU A 74 14.71 -20.02 -23.48
C LEU A 74 14.48 -18.49 -23.47
N ASN A 75 14.22 -17.88 -22.31
CA ASN A 75 13.59 -16.56 -22.26
C ASN A 75 14.57 -15.39 -22.30
N ALA A 76 15.81 -15.52 -21.81
CA ALA A 76 16.86 -14.47 -21.85
C ALA A 76 16.41 -13.03 -21.47
N GLY A 77 15.29 -12.87 -20.74
CA GLY A 77 14.71 -11.58 -20.36
C GLY A 77 13.98 -10.82 -21.47
N ARG A 78 13.65 -11.47 -22.61
CA ARG A 78 13.02 -10.81 -23.77
C ARG A 78 11.49 -10.92 -23.81
N PHE A 79 10.89 -11.74 -22.95
CA PHE A 79 9.44 -11.94 -22.90
C PHE A 79 8.80 -11.28 -21.67
N ILE A 80 7.46 -11.17 -21.65
CA ILE A 80 6.71 -10.54 -20.56
C ILE A 80 6.99 -11.22 -19.22
N ILE A 81 7.06 -12.55 -19.20
CA ILE A 81 7.46 -13.34 -18.05
C ILE A 81 8.99 -13.32 -17.95
N THR A 82 9.55 -12.91 -16.82
CA THR A 82 10.98 -12.62 -16.64
C THR A 82 11.66 -13.45 -15.56
N GLY A 83 10.89 -14.25 -14.82
CA GLY A 83 11.42 -15.08 -13.74
C GLY A 83 12.50 -16.05 -14.19
N GLN A 84 13.60 -16.15 -13.44
CA GLN A 84 14.66 -17.14 -13.63
C GLN A 84 14.92 -17.81 -12.28
N TYR A 85 14.96 -19.15 -12.29
CA TYR A 85 15.26 -19.94 -11.10
C TYR A 85 15.68 -21.35 -11.52
N GLN A 86 16.61 -21.95 -10.78
CA GLN A 86 17.10 -23.29 -11.04
C GLN A 86 16.97 -24.15 -9.80
N ILE A 87 16.40 -25.35 -9.96
CA ILE A 87 16.36 -26.39 -8.94
C ILE A 87 17.42 -27.43 -9.30
N PRO A 88 18.37 -27.74 -8.40
CA PRO A 88 19.34 -28.79 -8.65
C PRO A 88 18.65 -30.14 -8.84
N GLY A 89 19.16 -30.97 -9.76
CA GLY A 89 18.51 -32.24 -10.13
C GLY A 89 18.31 -33.23 -8.99
N ASN A 90 19.12 -33.13 -7.91
CA ASN A 90 18.98 -33.94 -6.69
C ASN A 90 17.66 -33.67 -5.93
N TYR A 91 16.97 -32.56 -6.22
CA TYR A 91 15.70 -32.16 -5.62
C TYR A 91 14.52 -32.36 -6.60
N THR A 92 14.55 -33.47 -7.35
CA THR A 92 13.47 -33.85 -8.28
C THR A 92 12.82 -35.16 -7.86
N ALA A 93 11.59 -35.41 -8.30
CA ALA A 93 10.92 -36.69 -8.04
C ALA A 93 11.66 -37.87 -8.67
N LEU A 94 12.37 -37.65 -9.79
CA LEU A 94 13.19 -38.68 -10.42
C LEU A 94 14.34 -39.10 -9.50
N ALA A 95 15.11 -38.13 -8.99
CA ALA A 95 16.22 -38.40 -8.06
C ALA A 95 15.71 -39.08 -6.78
N PHE A 96 14.58 -38.58 -6.25
CA PHE A 96 13.92 -39.16 -5.09
C PHE A 96 13.57 -40.65 -5.31
N LYS A 97 12.85 -40.97 -6.39
CA LYS A 97 12.34 -42.33 -6.66
C LYS A 97 13.44 -43.31 -7.03
N THR A 98 14.41 -42.88 -7.82
CA THR A 98 15.44 -43.79 -8.38
C THR A 98 16.64 -43.98 -7.47
N THR A 99 16.92 -43.03 -6.56
CA THR A 99 18.12 -43.08 -5.70
C THR A 99 17.75 -43.03 -4.22
N LEU A 100 17.04 -42.01 -3.77
CA LEU A 100 16.81 -41.82 -2.32
C LEU A 100 15.93 -42.93 -1.74
N GLN A 101 14.79 -43.25 -2.36
CA GLN A 101 13.88 -44.28 -1.85
C GLN A 101 14.53 -45.67 -1.77
N PRO A 102 15.25 -46.18 -2.80
CA PRO A 102 16.01 -47.42 -2.68
C PRO A 102 17.11 -47.38 -1.60
N THR A 103 17.80 -46.24 -1.46
CA THR A 103 18.86 -46.06 -0.46
C THR A 103 18.30 -46.13 0.96
N LEU A 104 17.11 -45.57 1.21
CA LEU A 104 16.42 -45.66 2.50
C LEU A 104 16.04 -47.11 2.85
N ASN A 105 15.62 -47.90 1.87
CA ASN A 105 15.33 -49.32 2.08
C ASN A 105 16.60 -50.09 2.49
N GLN A 106 17.73 -49.82 1.84
CA GLN A 106 19.03 -50.42 2.20
C GLN A 106 19.48 -49.99 3.59
N TYR A 107 19.31 -48.70 3.92
CA TYR A 107 19.59 -48.17 5.25
C TYR A 107 18.76 -48.87 6.33
N GLN A 108 17.46 -49.07 6.11
CA GLN A 108 16.61 -49.79 7.07
C GLN A 108 17.05 -51.25 7.26
N GLN A 109 17.46 -51.93 6.18
CA GLN A 109 18.02 -53.28 6.28
C GLN A 109 19.31 -53.30 7.11
N LEU A 110 20.21 -52.33 6.92
CA LEU A 110 21.42 -52.17 7.71
C LEU A 110 21.11 -51.95 9.19
N ILE A 111 20.17 -51.07 9.51
CA ILE A 111 19.74 -50.82 10.90
C ILE A 111 19.21 -52.09 11.56
N ASN A 112 18.40 -52.87 10.84
CA ASN A 112 17.85 -54.13 11.34
C ASN A 112 18.97 -55.15 11.61
N GLN A 113 19.95 -55.27 10.70
CA GLN A 113 21.11 -56.16 10.86
C GLN A 113 22.00 -55.75 12.04
N LEU A 114 22.30 -54.46 12.19
CA LEU A 114 23.11 -53.93 13.29
C LEU A 114 22.43 -54.13 14.65
N SER A 115 21.12 -53.89 14.71
CA SER A 115 20.32 -54.08 15.93
C SER A 115 20.26 -55.56 16.32
N ALA A 116 20.08 -56.47 15.34
CA ALA A 116 20.12 -57.91 15.58
C ALA A 116 21.50 -58.40 16.07
N ALA A 117 22.58 -57.71 15.68
CA ALA A 117 23.94 -57.98 16.15
C ALA A 117 24.27 -57.36 17.53
N GLY A 118 23.33 -56.66 18.16
CA GLY A 118 23.53 -56.00 19.46
C GLY A 118 24.37 -54.72 19.39
N VAL A 119 24.48 -54.09 18.23
CA VAL A 119 25.18 -52.81 18.05
C VAL A 119 24.19 -51.66 18.23
N SER A 120 24.56 -50.64 19.03
CA SER A 120 23.74 -49.43 19.16
C SER A 120 23.71 -48.65 17.85
N THR A 121 22.50 -48.35 17.37
CA THR A 121 22.25 -47.61 16.12
C THR A 121 21.75 -46.18 16.34
N MET A 122 21.63 -45.74 17.59
CA MET A 122 21.00 -44.45 17.97
C MET A 122 21.67 -43.25 17.29
N ALA A 123 23.00 -43.10 17.44
CA ALA A 123 23.74 -41.98 16.85
C ALA A 123 23.64 -41.94 15.32
N LEU A 124 23.62 -43.11 14.67
CA LEU A 124 23.45 -43.20 13.21
C LEU A 124 22.03 -42.76 12.81
N GLN A 125 21.01 -43.22 13.52
CA GLN A 125 19.63 -42.84 13.27
C GLN A 125 19.42 -41.33 13.47
N GLU A 126 19.93 -40.75 14.55
CA GLU A 126 19.84 -39.30 14.79
C GLU A 126 20.53 -38.48 13.69
N PHE A 127 21.74 -38.90 13.29
CA PHE A 127 22.46 -38.25 12.19
C PHE A 127 21.64 -38.29 10.90
N ILE A 128 21.07 -39.45 10.54
CA ILE A 128 20.30 -39.58 9.30
C ILE A 128 18.96 -38.87 9.35
N THR A 129 18.25 -38.91 10.48
CA THR A 129 17.04 -38.13 10.65
C THR A 129 17.33 -36.63 10.47
N SER A 130 18.45 -36.12 11.00
CA SER A 130 18.86 -34.72 10.78
C SER A 130 19.12 -34.41 9.30
N ILE A 131 19.87 -35.28 8.60
CA ILE A 131 20.15 -35.13 7.16
C ILE A 131 18.85 -35.14 6.34
N LEU A 132 17.93 -36.08 6.61
CA LEU A 132 16.67 -36.20 5.89
C LEU A 132 15.75 -34.98 6.13
N ASN A 133 15.67 -34.50 7.37
CA ASN A 133 14.90 -33.29 7.69
C ASN A 133 15.48 -32.06 6.99
N ASN A 134 16.81 -31.90 6.96
CA ASN A 134 17.45 -30.80 6.24
C ASN A 134 17.25 -30.90 4.72
N TYR A 135 17.30 -32.11 4.16
CA TYR A 135 16.99 -32.35 2.75
C TYR A 135 15.55 -31.94 2.43
N ALA A 136 14.56 -32.38 3.21
CA ALA A 136 13.15 -32.00 3.01
C ALA A 136 12.92 -30.49 3.13
N LYS A 137 13.56 -29.83 4.11
CA LYS A 137 13.50 -28.36 4.24
C LYS A 137 14.07 -27.66 3.01
N THR A 138 15.21 -28.13 2.52
CA THR A 138 15.87 -27.57 1.33
C THR A 138 15.03 -27.82 0.07
N TYR A 139 14.44 -29.02 -0.05
CA TYR A 139 13.49 -29.37 -1.10
C TYR A 139 12.30 -28.40 -1.11
N LEU A 140 11.64 -28.20 0.03
CA LEU A 140 10.54 -27.25 0.19
C LEU A 140 10.97 -25.84 -0.27
N ASN A 141 12.11 -25.36 0.22
CA ASN A 141 12.62 -24.02 -0.13
C ASN A 141 12.84 -23.84 -1.63
N TYR A 142 13.39 -24.85 -2.33
CA TYR A 142 13.60 -24.76 -3.79
C TYR A 142 12.28 -24.55 -4.53
N TYR A 143 11.24 -25.32 -4.22
CA TYR A 143 9.94 -25.18 -4.91
C TYR A 143 9.18 -23.92 -4.48
N SER A 144 9.25 -23.51 -3.21
CA SER A 144 8.65 -22.24 -2.77
C SER A 144 9.34 -21.05 -3.45
N ASN A 145 10.67 -21.08 -3.62
CA ASN A 145 11.42 -20.03 -4.31
C ASN A 145 11.21 -20.05 -5.82
N LEU A 146 11.04 -21.23 -6.44
CA LEU A 146 10.64 -21.35 -7.85
C LEU A 146 9.33 -20.60 -8.11
N LEU A 147 8.32 -20.82 -7.28
CA LEU A 147 7.02 -20.13 -7.39
C LEU A 147 7.15 -18.62 -7.15
N LYS A 148 7.93 -18.20 -6.15
CA LYS A 148 8.18 -16.76 -5.87
C LYS A 148 8.90 -16.06 -7.02
N SER A 149 9.78 -16.77 -7.71
CA SER A 149 10.57 -16.26 -8.84
C SER A 149 9.73 -16.05 -10.10
N PHE A 150 8.53 -16.62 -10.18
CA PHE A 150 7.59 -16.37 -11.28
C PHE A 150 7.12 -14.91 -11.25
N ASN A 151 7.64 -14.12 -12.18
CA ASN A 151 7.46 -12.68 -12.29
C ASN A 151 7.29 -12.27 -13.74
N TYR A 152 6.72 -11.09 -13.96
CA TYR A 152 6.54 -10.49 -15.27
C TYR A 152 6.63 -8.96 -15.20
N LYS A 153 6.86 -8.32 -16.35
CA LYS A 153 6.92 -6.87 -16.49
C LYS A 153 5.72 -6.39 -17.30
N ILE A 154 4.90 -5.53 -16.70
CA ILE A 154 3.68 -4.98 -17.30
C ILE A 154 3.75 -3.47 -17.22
N ASN A 155 3.90 -2.82 -18.38
CA ASN A 155 4.02 -1.37 -18.46
C ASN A 155 2.85 -0.74 -19.25
N SER A 156 2.03 -1.56 -19.90
CA SER A 156 0.93 -1.09 -20.73
C SER A 156 -0.28 -2.02 -20.67
N ILE A 157 -1.44 -1.52 -21.11
CA ILE A 157 -2.65 -2.32 -21.30
C ILE A 157 -2.41 -3.46 -22.31
N SER A 158 -1.59 -3.22 -23.33
CA SER A 158 -1.23 -4.25 -24.32
C SER A 158 -0.43 -5.39 -23.69
N ASP A 159 0.53 -5.08 -22.82
CA ASP A 159 1.28 -6.10 -22.07
C ASP A 159 0.34 -6.89 -21.15
N LEU A 160 -0.59 -6.20 -20.48
CA LEU A 160 -1.59 -6.85 -19.63
C LEU A 160 -2.48 -7.80 -20.44
N LYS A 161 -2.94 -7.38 -21.62
CA LYS A 161 -3.73 -8.24 -22.54
C LYS A 161 -2.92 -9.48 -22.94
N LEU A 162 -1.66 -9.31 -23.32
CA LEU A 162 -0.78 -10.41 -23.70
C LEU A 162 -0.57 -11.38 -22.53
N LEU A 163 -0.28 -10.86 -21.33
CA LEU A 163 -0.15 -11.66 -20.11
C LEU A 163 -1.43 -12.47 -19.83
N LEU A 164 -2.60 -11.83 -19.84
CA LEU A 164 -3.87 -12.50 -19.57
C LEU A 164 -4.16 -13.59 -20.62
N MET A 165 -3.86 -13.32 -21.90
CA MET A 165 -3.98 -14.31 -22.97
C MET A 165 -3.03 -15.51 -22.76
N GLU A 166 -1.76 -15.27 -22.43
CA GLU A 166 -0.79 -16.33 -22.13
C GLU A 166 -1.22 -17.16 -20.92
N LEU A 167 -1.64 -16.50 -19.83
CA LEU A 167 -2.02 -17.17 -18.59
C LEU A 167 -3.30 -18.01 -18.71
N THR A 168 -4.22 -17.63 -19.60
CA THR A 168 -5.47 -18.35 -19.87
C THR A 168 -5.34 -19.42 -20.95
N SER A 169 -4.23 -19.42 -21.70
CA SER A 169 -3.99 -20.41 -22.75
C SER A 169 -3.82 -21.83 -22.19
N ILE A 170 -4.05 -22.83 -23.05
CA ILE A 170 -3.82 -24.24 -22.68
C ILE A 170 -2.35 -24.52 -22.32
N ASN A 171 -1.43 -23.80 -22.97
CA ASN A 171 0.02 -23.87 -22.73
C ASN A 171 0.50 -22.78 -21.76
N SER A 172 -0.38 -22.35 -20.86
CA SER A 172 -0.08 -21.31 -19.88
C SER A 172 1.22 -21.58 -19.12
N PRO A 173 2.16 -20.61 -19.07
CA PRO A 173 3.39 -20.75 -18.30
C PRO A 173 3.15 -20.99 -16.81
N LEU A 174 2.08 -20.41 -16.25
CA LEU A 174 1.67 -20.67 -14.86
C LEU A 174 1.14 -22.10 -14.69
N ARG A 175 0.34 -22.61 -15.64
CA ARG A 175 -0.11 -24.00 -15.61
C ARG A 175 1.09 -24.96 -15.67
N HIS A 176 2.04 -24.68 -16.56
CA HIS A 176 3.26 -25.47 -16.67
C HIS A 176 4.06 -25.45 -15.36
N LEU A 177 4.23 -24.28 -14.75
CA LEU A 177 4.89 -24.13 -13.46
C LEU A 177 4.21 -24.96 -12.35
N ILE A 178 2.88 -24.87 -12.23
CA ILE A 178 2.12 -25.67 -11.25
C ILE A 178 2.30 -27.16 -11.54
N LYS A 179 2.32 -27.58 -12.81
CA LYS A 179 2.57 -28.96 -13.21
C LYS A 179 3.99 -29.44 -12.85
N VAL A 180 5.00 -28.58 -13.00
CA VAL A 180 6.39 -28.87 -12.58
C VAL A 180 6.46 -29.10 -11.08
N VAL A 181 5.81 -28.23 -10.29
CA VAL A 181 5.69 -28.42 -8.83
C VAL A 181 4.97 -29.73 -8.56
N ASP A 182 3.81 -29.95 -9.17
CA ASP A 182 2.99 -31.14 -8.97
C ASP A 182 3.77 -32.44 -9.19
N ILE A 183 4.42 -32.59 -10.34
CA ILE A 183 5.21 -33.78 -10.71
C ILE A 183 6.33 -34.05 -9.69
N ASN A 184 6.91 -33.00 -9.11
CA ASN A 184 8.08 -33.13 -8.26
C ASN A 184 7.80 -33.10 -6.76
N THR A 185 6.65 -32.61 -6.29
CA THR A 185 6.32 -32.55 -4.86
C THR A 185 5.20 -33.51 -4.47
N ASN A 186 4.47 -34.10 -5.44
CA ASN A 186 3.50 -35.16 -5.21
C ASN A 186 4.20 -36.53 -5.02
N LEU A 187 4.94 -36.63 -3.91
CA LEU A 187 5.74 -37.79 -3.55
C LEU A 187 4.92 -38.79 -2.72
N PRO A 188 5.28 -40.09 -2.70
CA PRO A 188 4.57 -41.09 -1.91
C PRO A 188 4.55 -40.73 -0.41
N SER A 189 3.34 -40.63 0.17
CA SER A 189 3.13 -40.21 1.56
C SER A 189 2.73 -41.33 2.52
N LYS A 190 2.39 -42.52 2.00
CA LYS A 190 1.85 -43.64 2.80
C LYS A 190 2.93 -44.52 3.45
N ASP A 191 4.19 -44.35 3.07
CA ASP A 191 5.31 -45.07 3.67
C ASP A 191 5.82 -44.33 4.90
N LYS A 192 5.81 -45.00 6.07
CA LYS A 192 6.28 -44.44 7.35
C LYS A 192 7.74 -43.97 7.26
N GLN A 193 8.56 -44.60 6.41
CA GLN A 193 9.97 -44.23 6.21
C GLN A 193 10.13 -42.90 5.47
N LEU A 194 9.09 -42.45 4.74
CA LEU A 194 9.09 -41.20 3.98
C LEU A 194 8.42 -40.03 4.72
N SER A 195 8.13 -40.22 6.02
CA SER A 195 7.46 -39.21 6.85
C SER A 195 8.20 -37.87 6.94
N PHE A 196 9.52 -37.86 6.77
CA PHE A 196 10.33 -36.63 6.73
C PHE A 196 9.96 -35.70 5.56
N MET A 197 9.34 -36.22 4.49
CA MET A 197 8.86 -35.43 3.35
C MET A 197 7.44 -34.87 3.54
N LEU A 198 6.74 -35.23 4.62
CA LEU A 198 5.38 -34.73 4.87
C LEU A 198 5.27 -33.21 4.81
N PRO A 199 6.22 -32.39 5.33
CA PRO A 199 6.15 -30.94 5.20
C PRO A 199 6.09 -30.45 3.74
N VAL A 200 6.85 -31.09 2.84
CA VAL A 200 6.86 -30.78 1.40
C VAL A 200 5.50 -31.10 0.79
N ILE A 201 5.02 -32.32 1.03
CA ILE A 201 3.76 -32.84 0.47
C ILE A 201 2.58 -32.00 0.98
N SER A 202 2.53 -31.71 2.29
CA SER A 202 1.44 -30.94 2.89
C SER A 202 1.41 -29.50 2.39
N HIS A 203 2.57 -28.88 2.19
CA HIS A 203 2.65 -27.48 1.77
C HIS A 203 2.13 -27.26 0.34
N PHE A 204 2.35 -28.22 -0.56
CA PHE A 204 1.92 -28.12 -1.96
C PHE A 204 0.64 -28.90 -2.28
N ASN A 205 0.01 -29.53 -1.29
CA ASN A 205 -1.19 -30.36 -1.48
C ASN A 205 -2.33 -29.62 -2.20
N SER A 206 -2.55 -28.35 -1.86
CA SER A 206 -3.57 -27.53 -2.51
C SER A 206 -3.26 -27.30 -4.00
N LEU A 207 -1.98 -27.15 -4.39
CA LEU A 207 -1.58 -27.02 -5.79
C LEU A 207 -1.78 -28.32 -6.57
N HIS A 208 -1.54 -29.48 -5.95
CA HIS A 208 -1.84 -30.79 -6.55
C HIS A 208 -3.32 -30.91 -6.91
N SER A 209 -4.21 -30.46 -6.03
CA SER A 209 -5.65 -30.46 -6.28
C SER A 209 -6.11 -29.47 -7.35
N LEU A 210 -5.29 -28.47 -7.73
CA LEU A 210 -5.67 -27.52 -8.78
C LEU A 210 -5.73 -28.17 -10.16
N LEU A 211 -4.84 -29.13 -10.43
CA LEU A 211 -4.71 -29.80 -11.73
C LEU A 211 -5.39 -31.18 -11.77
N ASN A 212 -5.74 -31.75 -10.61
CA ASN A 212 -6.45 -33.03 -10.52
C ASN A 212 -7.95 -32.83 -10.68
N ASN A 213 -8.49 -33.08 -11.87
CA ASN A 213 -9.86 -33.53 -12.10
C ASN A 213 -9.89 -34.42 -13.36
N GLN A 214 -10.82 -35.39 -13.39
CA GLN A 214 -10.97 -36.43 -14.42
C GLN A 214 -11.46 -35.89 -15.79
N GLY A 215 -10.83 -34.82 -16.27
CA GLY A 215 -11.14 -34.11 -17.51
C GLY A 215 -10.53 -32.70 -17.50
N LEU A 216 -10.07 -32.21 -18.66
CA LEU A 216 -9.51 -30.86 -18.85
C LEU A 216 -10.53 -29.74 -18.56
N THR A 217 -11.82 -30.09 -18.51
CA THR A 217 -12.94 -29.20 -18.20
C THR A 217 -13.40 -29.48 -16.77
N ASN A 218 -13.40 -28.47 -15.89
CA ASN A 218 -13.85 -28.49 -14.47
C ASN A 218 -12.75 -28.63 -13.39
N SER A 219 -11.49 -28.29 -13.67
CA SER A 219 -10.46 -28.18 -12.61
C SER A 219 -10.62 -26.88 -11.79
N ASN A 220 -10.11 -26.85 -10.56
CA ASN A 220 -10.10 -25.61 -9.76
C ASN A 220 -9.20 -24.54 -10.38
N TYR A 221 -8.18 -24.93 -11.17
CA TYR A 221 -7.38 -24.02 -11.97
C TYR A 221 -8.20 -23.37 -13.09
N GLU A 222 -9.19 -24.07 -13.64
CA GLU A 222 -10.05 -23.54 -14.70
C GLU A 222 -10.96 -22.43 -14.19
N THR A 223 -11.39 -22.50 -12.92
CA THR A 223 -12.08 -21.37 -12.27
C THR A 223 -11.20 -20.12 -12.21
N TYR A 224 -9.91 -20.27 -11.92
CA TYR A 224 -8.97 -19.14 -11.92
C TYR A 224 -8.75 -18.58 -13.33
N THR A 225 -8.61 -19.43 -14.35
CA THR A 225 -8.48 -18.96 -15.73
C THR A 225 -9.76 -18.28 -16.23
N MET A 226 -10.95 -18.67 -15.72
CA MET A 226 -12.20 -17.95 -15.98
C MET A 226 -12.21 -16.54 -15.38
N ILE A 227 -11.67 -16.35 -14.17
CA ILE A 227 -11.51 -15.01 -13.56
C ILE A 227 -10.64 -14.14 -14.48
N LEU A 228 -9.47 -14.64 -14.89
CA LEU A 228 -8.56 -13.91 -15.78
C LEU A 228 -9.17 -13.65 -17.16
N SER A 229 -9.94 -14.61 -17.69
CA SER A 229 -10.65 -14.46 -18.96
C SER A 229 -11.73 -13.40 -18.87
N GLY A 230 -12.44 -13.30 -17.74
CA GLY A 230 -13.40 -12.23 -17.48
C GLY A 230 -12.77 -10.84 -17.55
N ILE A 231 -11.59 -10.68 -16.93
CA ILE A 231 -10.80 -9.44 -17.04
C ILE A 231 -10.46 -9.17 -18.50
N TYR A 232 -9.88 -10.14 -19.20
CA TYR A 232 -9.47 -10.00 -20.60
C TYR A 232 -10.62 -9.59 -21.52
N GLN A 233 -11.78 -10.25 -21.40
CA GLN A 233 -12.98 -9.94 -22.18
C GLN A 233 -13.52 -8.55 -21.87
N SER A 234 -13.55 -8.15 -20.59
CA SER A 234 -13.95 -6.80 -20.18
C SER A 234 -13.09 -5.74 -20.89
N ILE A 235 -11.77 -5.94 -20.92
CA ILE A 235 -10.84 -5.00 -21.55
C ILE A 235 -11.03 -4.94 -23.08
N ILE A 236 -11.30 -6.07 -23.74
CA ILE A 236 -11.49 -6.09 -25.21
C ILE A 236 -12.82 -5.47 -25.62
N GLN A 237 -13.90 -5.82 -24.93
CA GLN A 237 -15.23 -5.33 -25.25
C GLN A 237 -15.43 -3.88 -24.80
N ASN A 238 -14.48 -3.34 -24.01
CA ASN A 238 -14.61 -2.06 -23.31
C ASN A 238 -15.92 -1.97 -22.52
N THR A 239 -16.37 -3.11 -21.98
CA THR A 239 -17.60 -3.23 -21.22
C THR A 239 -17.30 -2.99 -19.75
N GLN A 240 -17.96 -1.99 -19.17
CA GLN A 240 -18.10 -1.86 -17.72
C GLN A 240 -18.97 -3.05 -17.25
N ILE A 241 -18.37 -4.18 -16.91
CA ILE A 241 -19.13 -5.29 -16.33
C ILE A 241 -19.53 -4.87 -14.91
N SER A 242 -20.74 -4.35 -14.77
CA SER A 242 -21.46 -4.47 -13.51
C SER A 242 -21.70 -5.97 -13.32
N THR A 243 -21.02 -6.60 -12.38
CA THR A 243 -21.17 -8.01 -12.00
C THR A 243 -22.50 -8.24 -11.26
N ALA A 244 -23.59 -7.73 -11.84
CA ALA A 244 -24.95 -7.76 -11.29
C ALA A 244 -25.70 -9.08 -11.52
N ASN A 245 -25.02 -10.14 -11.97
CA ASN A 245 -25.60 -11.47 -12.08
C ASN A 245 -24.91 -12.45 -11.12
N HIS A 246 -24.93 -12.14 -9.81
CA HIS A 246 -25.14 -13.13 -8.77
C HIS A 246 -25.63 -12.44 -7.49
N ASN A 247 -26.89 -12.70 -7.16
CA ASN A 247 -27.61 -12.44 -5.90
C ASN A 247 -28.21 -11.04 -5.69
N ASN A 248 -29.55 -11.04 -5.77
CA ASN A 248 -30.44 -9.99 -5.31
C ASN A 248 -30.23 -9.71 -3.81
N ASN A 249 -30.35 -8.42 -3.46
CA ASN A 249 -30.35 -7.83 -2.11
C ASN A 249 -28.99 -7.55 -1.45
N THR A 250 -28.38 -6.42 -1.81
CA THR A 250 -27.92 -5.40 -0.85
C THR A 250 -27.73 -4.05 -1.57
N ASN A 251 -28.40 -3.01 -1.07
CA ASN A 251 -28.26 -1.60 -1.48
C ASN A 251 -26.88 -1.05 -1.09
N ILE A 252 -25.83 -1.41 -1.83
CA ILE A 252 -24.54 -0.71 -1.81
C ILE A 252 -24.08 -0.60 -3.26
N ASN A 253 -23.74 0.62 -3.69
CA ASN A 253 -23.29 1.05 -5.02
C ASN A 253 -24.32 1.76 -5.93
N ALA A 254 -24.93 2.82 -5.41
CA ALA A 254 -25.27 4.01 -6.20
C ALA A 254 -24.01 4.84 -6.59
N ALA A 255 -22.86 4.18 -6.72
CA ALA A 255 -21.55 4.78 -6.91
C ALA A 255 -21.04 4.65 -8.36
N SER A 256 -21.94 4.72 -9.35
CA SER A 256 -21.50 5.23 -10.66
C SER A 256 -21.35 6.75 -10.56
N SER A 257 -20.34 7.18 -9.80
CA SER A 257 -19.90 8.57 -9.76
C SER A 257 -19.69 9.08 -11.19
N SER A 258 -19.81 10.40 -11.42
CA SER A 258 -19.40 11.01 -12.69
C SER A 258 -18.00 10.54 -13.13
N LEU A 259 -17.11 10.36 -12.15
CA LEU A 259 -15.78 9.81 -12.33
C LEU A 259 -15.83 8.44 -12.98
N SER A 260 -16.65 7.52 -12.46
CA SER A 260 -16.80 6.19 -13.01
C SER A 260 -17.10 6.29 -14.50
N LYS A 261 -18.13 7.03 -14.92
CA LYS A 261 -18.51 7.13 -16.35
C LYS A 261 -17.40 7.63 -17.29
N GLN A 262 -16.37 8.29 -16.76
CA GLN A 262 -15.25 8.82 -17.52
C GLN A 262 -14.01 7.92 -17.52
N LEU A 263 -13.98 6.86 -16.71
CA LEU A 263 -12.86 5.93 -16.63
C LEU A 263 -12.91 4.91 -17.77
N SER A 264 -11.73 4.45 -18.19
CA SER A 264 -11.62 3.24 -18.99
C SER A 264 -12.07 2.03 -18.17
N THR A 265 -12.36 0.92 -18.84
CA THR A 265 -12.66 -0.35 -18.16
C THR A 265 -11.57 -0.77 -17.16
N VAL A 266 -10.29 -0.54 -17.49
CA VAL A 266 -9.16 -0.85 -16.59
C VAL A 266 -9.13 0.09 -15.38
N GLY A 267 -9.39 1.39 -15.59
CA GLY A 267 -9.52 2.37 -14.51
C GLY A 267 -10.66 2.04 -13.56
N HIS A 268 -11.79 1.57 -14.08
CA HIS A 268 -12.92 1.10 -13.27
C HIS A 268 -12.58 -0.10 -12.41
N MET A 269 -12.03 -1.16 -13.00
CA MET A 269 -11.67 -2.35 -12.24
C MET A 269 -10.65 -2.02 -11.13
N ALA A 270 -9.71 -1.10 -11.40
CA ALA A 270 -8.80 -0.62 -10.37
C ALA A 270 -9.50 0.21 -9.29
N LEU A 271 -10.50 1.02 -9.65
CA LEU A 271 -11.33 1.74 -8.69
C LEU A 271 -12.08 0.79 -7.77
N ASP A 272 -12.70 -0.27 -8.31
CA ASP A 272 -13.41 -1.29 -7.52
C ASP A 272 -12.47 -1.99 -6.54
N ILE A 273 -11.24 -2.28 -6.97
CA ILE A 273 -10.20 -2.82 -6.10
C ILE A 273 -9.80 -1.78 -5.03
N TYR A 274 -9.65 -0.51 -5.38
CA TYR A 274 -9.27 0.56 -4.46
C TYR A 274 -10.32 0.77 -3.36
N THR A 275 -11.60 0.78 -3.73
CA THR A 275 -12.72 1.00 -2.82
C THR A 275 -13.11 -0.24 -2.03
N LYS A 276 -12.42 -1.38 -2.26
CA LYS A 276 -12.69 -2.69 -1.64
C LYS A 276 -14.10 -3.20 -1.96
N ASP A 277 -14.52 -3.04 -3.21
CA ASP A 277 -15.77 -3.61 -3.70
C ASP A 277 -15.73 -5.14 -3.58
N THR A 278 -16.81 -5.74 -3.05
CA THR A 278 -16.92 -7.19 -2.84
C THR A 278 -16.89 -7.98 -4.15
N ASN A 279 -17.26 -7.34 -5.26
CA ASN A 279 -17.25 -7.92 -6.59
C ASN A 279 -16.01 -7.51 -7.41
N SER A 280 -15.04 -6.82 -6.80
CA SER A 280 -13.76 -6.55 -7.45
C SER A 280 -13.03 -7.85 -7.77
N TYR A 281 -12.29 -7.88 -8.88
CA TYR A 281 -11.52 -9.05 -9.28
C TYR A 281 -10.49 -9.50 -8.22
N LEU A 282 -10.04 -8.58 -7.36
CA LEU A 282 -9.15 -8.92 -6.25
C LEU A 282 -9.88 -9.70 -5.15
N GLU A 283 -11.07 -9.26 -4.75
CA GLU A 283 -11.89 -9.96 -3.75
C GLU A 283 -12.39 -11.31 -4.29
N ILE A 284 -12.80 -11.37 -5.57
CA ILE A 284 -13.16 -12.63 -6.24
C ILE A 284 -11.97 -13.62 -6.18
N THR A 285 -10.75 -13.14 -6.49
CA THR A 285 -9.55 -13.97 -6.45
C THR A 285 -9.20 -14.41 -5.03
N LYS A 286 -9.30 -13.53 -4.03
CA LYS A 286 -9.09 -13.86 -2.60
C LYS A 286 -10.08 -14.93 -2.12
N ASN A 287 -11.36 -14.80 -2.49
CA ASN A 287 -12.39 -15.77 -2.15
C ASN A 287 -12.11 -17.13 -2.81
N TRP A 288 -11.74 -17.15 -4.10
CA TRP A 288 -11.32 -18.38 -4.77
C TRP A 288 -10.13 -19.04 -4.07
N LEU A 289 -9.07 -18.28 -3.76
CA LEU A 289 -7.88 -18.77 -3.05
C LEU A 289 -8.21 -19.42 -1.70
N LYS A 290 -9.10 -18.78 -0.93
CA LYS A 290 -9.58 -19.31 0.35
C LYS A 290 -10.38 -20.60 0.16
N ASN A 291 -11.26 -20.64 -0.83
CA ASN A 291 -12.12 -21.80 -1.11
C ASN A 291 -11.33 -23.02 -1.56
N VAL A 292 -10.28 -22.84 -2.38
CA VAL A 292 -9.39 -23.94 -2.82
C VAL A 292 -8.28 -24.25 -1.81
N GLY A 293 -8.21 -23.51 -0.69
CA GLY A 293 -7.27 -23.78 0.40
C GLY A 293 -5.81 -23.48 0.05
N ILE A 294 -5.52 -22.47 -0.78
CA ILE A 294 -4.14 -22.07 -1.07
C ILE A 294 -3.51 -21.41 0.18
N PRO A 295 -2.35 -21.90 0.66
CA PRO A 295 -1.60 -21.26 1.74
C PRO A 295 -1.26 -19.80 1.46
N ASP A 296 -1.28 -18.96 2.49
CA ASP A 296 -1.11 -17.50 2.37
C ASP A 296 0.16 -17.09 1.63
N ASP A 297 1.26 -17.81 1.84
CA ASP A 297 2.56 -17.53 1.21
C ASP A 297 2.60 -17.87 -0.29
N LEU A 298 1.68 -18.72 -0.77
CA LEU A 298 1.49 -19.05 -2.18
C LEU A 298 0.44 -18.15 -2.85
N THR A 299 -0.42 -17.48 -2.09
CA THR A 299 -1.45 -16.57 -2.64
C THR A 299 -0.92 -15.46 -3.55
N PRO A 300 0.29 -14.87 -3.34
CA PRO A 300 0.80 -13.82 -4.21
C PRO A 300 0.90 -14.27 -5.68
N LEU A 301 1.21 -15.54 -5.94
CA LEU A 301 1.32 -16.10 -7.30
C LEU A 301 0.08 -15.80 -8.16
N PHE A 302 -1.10 -15.95 -7.56
CA PHE A 302 -2.40 -15.78 -8.22
C PHE A 302 -2.96 -14.36 -8.12
N LYS A 303 -2.57 -13.59 -7.09
CA LYS A 303 -2.98 -12.19 -6.94
C LYS A 303 -2.23 -11.26 -7.90
N LYS A 304 -0.98 -11.59 -8.24
CA LYS A 304 -0.11 -10.73 -9.05
C LYS A 304 -0.79 -10.21 -10.34
N PRO A 305 -1.56 -11.00 -11.14
CA PRO A 305 -2.08 -10.46 -12.40
C PRO A 305 -3.16 -9.40 -12.18
N ILE A 306 -3.93 -9.55 -11.12
CA ILE A 306 -4.95 -8.61 -10.69
C ILE A 306 -4.29 -7.35 -10.11
N LEU A 307 -3.18 -7.49 -9.39
CA LEU A 307 -2.41 -6.34 -8.91
C LEU A 307 -1.73 -5.57 -10.06
N ALA A 308 -1.31 -6.25 -11.13
CA ALA A 308 -0.80 -5.58 -12.33
C ALA A 308 -1.90 -4.77 -13.04
N LEU A 309 -3.11 -5.33 -13.15
CA LEU A 309 -4.30 -4.60 -13.60
C LEU A 309 -4.55 -3.36 -12.74
N TYR A 310 -4.53 -3.52 -11.42
CA TYR A 310 -4.74 -2.43 -10.46
C TYR A 310 -3.72 -1.30 -10.67
N ASN A 311 -2.43 -1.62 -10.75
CA ASN A 311 -1.36 -0.63 -10.92
C ASN A 311 -1.50 0.19 -12.21
N LEU A 312 -1.91 -0.45 -13.31
CA LEU A 312 -2.18 0.27 -14.57
C LEU A 312 -3.45 1.12 -14.49
N GLY A 313 -4.50 0.59 -13.88
CA GLY A 313 -5.79 1.30 -13.79
C GLY A 313 -5.74 2.48 -12.84
N ILE A 314 -5.05 2.37 -11.70
CA ILE A 314 -4.99 3.48 -10.73
C ILE A 314 -4.25 4.69 -11.29
N GLN A 315 -3.26 4.50 -12.17
CA GLN A 315 -2.61 5.59 -12.90
C GLN A 315 -3.60 6.35 -13.79
N GLN A 316 -4.55 5.65 -14.42
CA GLN A 316 -5.60 6.28 -15.23
C GLN A 316 -6.62 7.01 -14.37
N VAL A 317 -6.98 6.44 -13.21
CA VAL A 317 -7.82 7.12 -12.22
C VAL A 317 -7.15 8.42 -11.77
N GLN A 318 -5.85 8.38 -11.46
CA GLN A 318 -5.09 9.56 -11.08
C GLN A 318 -5.08 10.62 -12.18
N ALA A 319 -4.81 10.24 -13.44
CA ALA A 319 -4.85 11.15 -14.57
C ALA A 319 -6.25 11.78 -14.73
N GLN A 320 -7.32 11.00 -14.53
CA GLN A 320 -8.68 11.51 -14.59
C GLN A 320 -9.00 12.48 -13.46
N LEU A 321 -8.54 12.23 -12.23
CA LEU A 321 -8.70 13.18 -11.12
C LEU A 321 -8.00 14.50 -11.40
N ILE A 322 -6.78 14.47 -11.95
CA ILE A 322 -6.04 15.67 -12.34
C ILE A 322 -6.78 16.41 -13.46
N SER A 323 -7.34 15.68 -14.43
CA SER A 323 -8.16 16.26 -15.50
C SER A 323 -9.41 16.96 -14.95
N VAL A 324 -10.18 16.29 -14.08
CA VAL A 324 -11.36 16.89 -13.41
C VAL A 324 -10.96 18.12 -12.61
N TRP A 325 -9.85 18.06 -11.88
CA TRP A 325 -9.34 19.21 -11.13
C TRP A 325 -9.09 20.40 -12.06
N ASN A 326 -8.27 20.22 -13.08
CA ASN A 326 -7.86 21.29 -13.98
C ASN A 326 -9.01 21.85 -14.82
N GLN A 327 -9.92 20.99 -15.28
CA GLN A 327 -10.98 21.38 -16.21
C GLN A 327 -12.26 21.86 -15.51
N GLN A 328 -12.54 21.39 -14.29
CA GLN A 328 -13.82 21.67 -13.62
C GLN A 328 -13.64 22.42 -12.31
N ILE A 329 -12.64 22.09 -11.49
CA ILE A 329 -12.46 22.70 -10.16
C ILE A 329 -11.64 23.99 -10.24
N THR A 330 -10.51 23.98 -10.94
CA THR A 330 -9.64 25.15 -11.08
C THR A 330 -10.39 26.37 -11.62
N PRO A 331 -11.26 26.28 -12.65
CA PRO A 331 -12.02 27.45 -13.11
C PRO A 331 -12.98 28.01 -12.06
N ILE A 332 -13.60 27.15 -11.24
CA ILE A 332 -14.47 27.58 -10.13
C ILE A 332 -13.65 28.42 -9.14
N LEU A 333 -12.49 27.92 -8.73
CA LEU A 333 -11.62 28.61 -7.77
C LEU A 333 -11.03 29.88 -8.37
N TYR A 334 -10.56 29.85 -9.62
CA TYR A 334 -9.95 31.01 -10.29
C TYR A 334 -10.89 32.23 -10.33
N THR A 335 -12.18 32.01 -10.57
CA THR A 335 -13.17 33.11 -10.56
C THR A 335 -13.32 33.79 -9.19
N LEU A 336 -13.07 33.06 -8.10
CA LEU A 336 -13.04 33.62 -6.75
C LEU A 336 -11.69 34.26 -6.44
N THR A 337 -10.59 33.56 -6.77
CA THR A 337 -9.24 34.00 -6.40
C THR A 337 -8.74 35.22 -7.16
N SER A 338 -9.40 35.58 -8.27
CA SER A 338 -9.13 36.83 -9.01
C SER A 338 -9.88 38.06 -8.47
N LYS A 339 -10.73 37.87 -7.46
CA LYS A 339 -11.59 38.90 -6.88
C LYS A 339 -11.21 39.20 -5.42
N PHE A 340 -11.60 40.36 -4.94
CA PHE A 340 -11.43 40.74 -3.54
C PHE A 340 -12.39 39.94 -2.63
N PRO A 341 -11.98 39.40 -1.48
CA PRO A 341 -10.71 39.59 -0.76
C PRO A 341 -9.62 38.54 -1.05
N PHE A 342 -9.84 37.60 -1.98
CA PHE A 342 -8.82 36.58 -2.32
C PHE A 342 -7.61 37.17 -3.03
N SER A 343 -7.80 38.26 -3.78
CA SER A 343 -6.75 39.08 -4.34
C SER A 343 -6.88 40.49 -3.80
N MET A 344 -5.89 40.94 -3.03
CA MET A 344 -5.91 42.22 -2.31
C MET A 344 -6.00 43.43 -3.27
N ASP A 345 -5.40 43.31 -4.45
CA ASP A 345 -5.35 44.38 -5.46
C ASP A 345 -6.59 44.43 -6.36
N SER A 346 -7.49 43.45 -6.24
CA SER A 346 -8.66 43.36 -7.10
C SER A 346 -9.70 44.42 -6.74
N LYS A 347 -10.19 45.14 -7.76
CA LYS A 347 -11.26 46.15 -7.59
C LYS A 347 -12.66 45.54 -7.59
N SER A 348 -12.78 44.26 -7.93
CA SER A 348 -14.06 43.57 -8.00
C SER A 348 -14.23 42.67 -6.79
N PRO A 349 -15.17 42.96 -5.87
CA PRO A 349 -15.44 42.08 -4.74
C PRO A 349 -16.16 40.80 -5.20
N VAL A 350 -15.89 39.70 -4.49
CA VAL A 350 -16.70 38.48 -4.58
C VAL A 350 -18.06 38.76 -3.98
N GLU A 351 -19.14 38.48 -4.72
CA GLU A 351 -20.48 38.54 -4.16
C GLU A 351 -20.75 37.35 -3.22
N ILE A 352 -21.49 37.58 -2.13
CA ILE A 352 -21.81 36.52 -1.15
C ILE A 352 -22.57 35.36 -1.79
N ALA A 353 -23.49 35.65 -2.72
CA ALA A 353 -24.22 34.64 -3.47
C ALA A 353 -23.28 33.81 -4.37
N GLU A 354 -22.32 34.45 -5.03
CA GLU A 354 -21.29 33.78 -5.84
C GLU A 354 -20.41 32.87 -4.98
N LEU A 355 -19.89 33.38 -3.85
CA LEU A 355 -19.08 32.61 -2.90
C LEU A 355 -19.84 31.37 -2.41
N THR A 356 -21.09 31.56 -1.98
CA THR A 356 -21.95 30.48 -1.46
C THR A 356 -22.24 29.42 -2.53
N THR A 357 -22.52 29.85 -3.76
CA THR A 357 -22.79 28.95 -4.89
C THR A 357 -21.56 28.12 -5.27
N LYS A 358 -20.36 28.71 -5.20
CA LYS A 358 -19.13 28.04 -5.63
C LYS A 358 -18.53 27.15 -4.54
N ILE A 359 -18.36 27.66 -3.31
CA ILE A 359 -17.64 26.97 -2.23
C ILE A 359 -18.42 26.82 -0.91
N GLY A 360 -19.67 27.31 -0.85
CA GLY A 360 -20.53 27.10 0.31
C GLY A 360 -20.87 25.61 0.52
N PRO A 361 -21.54 25.22 1.62
CA PRO A 361 -21.77 23.82 2.01
C PRO A 361 -22.34 22.89 0.93
N ASN A 362 -23.19 23.41 0.05
CA ASN A 362 -23.79 22.70 -1.09
C ASN A 362 -23.28 23.22 -2.45
N GLY A 363 -22.17 23.95 -2.44
CA GLY A 363 -21.60 24.62 -3.60
C GLY A 363 -20.97 23.66 -4.61
N GLN A 364 -20.71 24.19 -5.79
CA GLN A 364 -20.17 23.45 -6.95
C GLN A 364 -18.88 22.68 -6.61
N PHE A 365 -17.95 23.31 -5.89
CA PHE A 365 -16.70 22.70 -5.45
C PHE A 365 -16.94 21.41 -4.66
N TRP A 366 -17.81 21.46 -3.64
CA TRP A 366 -18.05 20.31 -2.76
C TRP A 366 -18.80 19.18 -3.43
N ASN A 367 -19.66 19.50 -4.40
CA ASN A 367 -20.33 18.48 -5.21
C ASN A 367 -19.31 17.71 -6.05
N LEU A 368 -18.40 18.41 -6.74
CA LEU A 368 -17.31 17.78 -7.49
C LEU A 368 -16.34 17.02 -6.59
N PHE A 369 -16.00 17.57 -5.42
CA PHE A 369 -15.17 16.91 -4.43
C PHE A 369 -15.79 15.59 -3.96
N LYS A 370 -17.08 15.60 -3.57
CA LYS A 370 -17.80 14.40 -3.10
C LYS A 370 -17.87 13.33 -4.18
N GLN A 371 -18.08 13.73 -5.43
CA GLN A 371 -18.20 12.81 -6.57
C GLN A 371 -16.87 12.19 -7.00
N ASN A 372 -15.78 12.96 -6.96
CA ASN A 372 -14.52 12.55 -7.58
C ASN A 372 -13.41 12.27 -6.56
N PHE A 373 -13.25 13.06 -5.50
CA PHE A 373 -12.10 12.98 -4.59
C PHE A 373 -12.37 12.22 -3.29
N LYS A 374 -13.59 12.33 -2.75
CA LYS A 374 -13.97 11.72 -1.47
C LYS A 374 -13.66 10.21 -1.36
N PRO A 375 -13.82 9.37 -2.40
CA PRO A 375 -13.47 7.95 -2.29
C PRO A 375 -11.99 7.70 -1.92
N PHE A 376 -11.11 8.61 -2.32
CA PHE A 376 -9.66 8.50 -2.19
C PHE A 376 -9.08 9.20 -0.96
N LEU A 377 -9.91 9.97 -0.26
CA LEU A 377 -9.49 10.79 0.87
C LEU A 377 -10.18 10.33 2.16
N ILE A 378 -9.45 10.39 3.25
CA ILE A 378 -9.95 10.20 4.61
C ILE A 378 -9.80 11.51 5.38
N ALA A 379 -10.77 11.79 6.26
CA ALA A 379 -10.70 12.92 7.15
C ALA A 379 -9.80 12.58 8.35
N ASN A 380 -8.84 13.46 8.63
CA ASN A 380 -8.00 13.46 9.82
C ASN A 380 -8.17 14.82 10.51
N GLY A 381 -9.09 14.89 11.48
CA GLY A 381 -9.55 16.16 12.03
C GLY A 381 -10.17 17.06 10.96
N ASN A 382 -9.62 18.27 10.82
CA ASN A 382 -10.07 19.26 9.83
C ASN A 382 -9.30 19.20 8.50
N GLN A 383 -8.52 18.15 8.27
CA GLN A 383 -7.72 17.96 7.06
C GLN A 383 -8.07 16.66 6.36
N TRP A 384 -7.96 16.67 5.04
CA TRP A 384 -8.02 15.50 4.19
C TRP A 384 -6.62 14.95 3.96
N GLN A 385 -6.52 13.63 3.97
CA GLN A 385 -5.32 12.88 3.65
C GLN A 385 -5.67 11.74 2.70
N THR A 386 -4.73 11.35 1.86
CA THR A 386 -4.91 10.20 0.97
C THR A 386 -5.12 8.93 1.78
N ARG A 387 -6.12 8.14 1.39
CA ARG A 387 -6.37 6.83 1.97
C ARG A 387 -5.21 5.89 1.65
N ASP A 388 -4.69 5.24 2.69
CA ASP A 388 -3.66 4.20 2.55
C ASP A 388 -4.28 2.83 2.22
N ILE A 389 -3.61 2.06 1.35
CA ILE A 389 -4.01 0.71 0.96
C ILE A 389 -2.78 -0.19 0.71
N ASP A 390 -2.89 -1.45 1.11
CA ASP A 390 -1.77 -2.42 1.17
C ASP A 390 -1.02 -2.65 -0.15
N TYR A 391 -1.65 -2.37 -1.28
CA TYR A 391 -1.12 -2.60 -2.64
C TYR A 391 -0.82 -1.31 -3.41
N GLY A 392 -0.74 -0.17 -2.72
CA GLY A 392 -0.26 1.10 -3.25
C GLY A 392 -1.38 2.11 -3.48
N SER A 393 -1.32 3.24 -2.80
CA SER A 393 -2.33 4.31 -2.88
C SER A 393 -2.23 5.15 -4.14
N ILE A 394 -3.36 5.78 -4.47
CA ILE A 394 -3.38 6.84 -5.47
C ILE A 394 -2.54 8.03 -5.02
N ILE A 395 -1.83 8.66 -5.95
CA ILE A 395 -1.02 9.84 -5.64
C ILE A 395 -1.83 11.08 -6.02
N ILE A 396 -2.28 11.83 -5.01
CA ILE A 396 -2.90 13.14 -5.22
C ILE A 396 -1.79 14.20 -5.15
N PRO A 397 -1.61 15.03 -6.20
CA PRO A 397 -0.62 16.10 -6.18
C PRO A 397 -0.73 16.99 -4.94
N ALA A 398 0.42 17.38 -4.37
CA ALA A 398 0.48 18.11 -3.10
C ALA A 398 -0.31 19.43 -3.15
N ASN A 399 -0.24 20.15 -4.28
CA ASN A 399 -0.98 21.40 -4.50
C ASN A 399 -2.51 21.19 -4.48
N ILE A 400 -2.99 20.09 -5.08
CA ILE A 400 -4.42 19.75 -5.07
C ILE A 400 -4.87 19.47 -3.63
N LEU A 401 -4.11 18.65 -2.90
CA LEU A 401 -4.44 18.32 -1.52
C LEU A 401 -4.39 19.54 -0.60
N TYR A 402 -3.39 20.41 -0.79
CA TYR A 402 -3.29 21.69 -0.10
C TYR A 402 -4.53 22.54 -0.33
N THR A 403 -4.93 22.76 -1.59
CA THR A 403 -6.10 23.58 -1.92
C THR A 403 -7.40 22.99 -1.39
N ILE A 404 -7.58 21.66 -1.44
CA ILE A 404 -8.73 21.00 -0.80
C ILE A 404 -8.78 21.33 0.69
N ASN A 405 -7.64 21.27 1.38
CA ASN A 405 -7.57 21.57 2.82
C ASN A 405 -7.77 23.05 3.13
N ALA A 406 -7.23 23.96 2.31
CA ALA A 406 -7.45 25.39 2.47
C ALA A 406 -8.92 25.77 2.24
N VAL A 407 -9.57 25.21 1.21
CA VAL A 407 -11.01 25.40 0.97
C VAL A 407 -11.86 24.74 2.07
N THR A 408 -11.41 23.60 2.63
CA THR A 408 -12.04 22.97 3.80
C THR A 408 -12.02 23.90 5.01
N HIS A 409 -10.86 24.48 5.31
CA HIS A 409 -10.70 25.43 6.40
C HIS A 409 -11.57 26.67 6.18
N LEU A 410 -11.51 27.27 4.99
CA LEU A 410 -12.33 28.41 4.63
C LEU A 410 -13.83 28.13 4.82
N ARG A 411 -14.31 26.97 4.34
CA ARG A 411 -15.71 26.57 4.50
C ARG A 411 -16.10 26.44 5.98
N HIS A 412 -15.26 25.79 6.79
CA HIS A 412 -15.54 25.61 8.21
C HIS A 412 -15.44 26.89 9.04
N THR A 413 -14.72 27.89 8.55
CA THR A 413 -14.65 29.21 9.17
C THR A 413 -15.87 30.05 8.80
N LEU A 414 -16.30 30.02 7.53
CA LEU A 414 -17.39 30.87 7.03
C LEU A 414 -18.80 30.32 7.31
N TRP A 415 -18.97 29.00 7.35
CA TRP A 415 -20.28 28.37 7.59
C TRP A 415 -20.25 27.38 8.76
N ASN A 416 -21.35 27.34 9.51
CA ASN A 416 -21.55 26.37 10.57
C ASN A 416 -21.89 24.97 10.01
N GLN A 417 -22.12 24.01 10.91
CA GLN A 417 -22.42 22.62 10.54
C GLN A 417 -23.78 22.47 9.83
N GLN A 418 -24.74 23.34 10.13
CA GLN A 418 -26.06 23.43 9.50
C GLN A 418 -25.98 24.06 8.10
N GLY A 419 -24.85 24.67 7.77
CA GLY A 419 -24.59 25.31 6.49
C GLY A 419 -25.04 26.77 6.42
N GLU A 420 -25.35 27.37 7.56
CA GLU A 420 -25.66 28.79 7.68
C GLU A 420 -24.36 29.60 7.81
N PRO A 421 -24.31 30.84 7.30
CA PRO A 421 -23.18 31.73 7.54
C PRO A 421 -22.93 31.94 9.04
N GLN A 422 -21.67 31.99 9.45
CA GLN A 422 -21.27 32.28 10.82
C GLN A 422 -20.17 33.33 10.87
N ALA A 423 -20.13 34.09 11.96
CA ALA A 423 -19.18 35.19 12.15
C ALA A 423 -17.74 34.69 12.19
N ILE A 424 -16.82 35.48 11.63
CA ILE A 424 -15.39 35.25 11.83
C ILE A 424 -14.97 35.97 13.11
N HIS A 425 -14.46 35.21 14.08
CA HIS A 425 -14.06 35.74 15.37
C HIS A 425 -12.59 36.18 15.34
N TYR A 426 -12.34 37.49 15.22
CA TYR A 426 -10.99 38.04 15.29
C TYR A 426 -10.64 38.46 16.71
N GLN A 427 -9.44 38.08 17.16
CA GLN A 427 -8.86 38.60 18.39
C GLN A 427 -7.96 39.78 18.04
N VAL A 428 -8.32 40.97 18.51
CA VAL A 428 -7.65 42.23 18.18
C VAL A 428 -7.25 42.98 19.43
N LEU A 429 -6.09 43.63 19.39
CA LEU A 429 -5.53 44.41 20.48
C LEU A 429 -5.05 45.76 19.92
N ALA A 430 -5.64 46.86 20.40
CA ALA A 430 -5.16 48.19 20.07
C ALA A 430 -3.84 48.48 20.82
N LYS A 431 -2.81 48.98 20.11
CA LYS A 431 -1.59 49.44 20.77
C LYS A 431 -1.82 50.80 21.43
N GLN A 432 -0.89 51.17 22.31
CA GLN A 432 -0.90 52.48 22.96
C GLN A 432 -0.85 53.61 21.93
N LEU A 433 -1.50 54.73 22.27
CA LEU A 433 -1.52 55.91 21.41
C LEU A 433 -0.15 56.61 21.41
N PRO A 434 0.15 57.38 20.35
CA PRO A 434 1.26 58.30 20.37
C PRO A 434 1.09 59.30 21.54
N THR A 435 2.15 59.49 22.33
CA THR A 435 2.14 60.41 23.49
C THR A 435 2.40 61.88 23.11
N ALA A 436 2.63 62.17 21.83
CA ALA A 436 2.91 63.52 21.35
C ALA A 436 1.63 64.33 21.09
N ILE A 437 1.67 65.63 21.40
CA ILE A 437 0.67 66.60 20.93
C ILE A 437 0.98 66.89 19.46
N ILE A 438 0.03 66.65 18.56
CA ILE A 438 0.22 66.76 17.12
C ILE A 438 -0.68 67.89 16.61
N ASN A 439 -0.09 68.92 16.00
CA ASN A 439 -0.79 70.15 15.57
C ASN A 439 -1.66 70.80 16.65
N GLY A 440 -1.20 70.77 17.91
CA GLY A 440 -1.94 71.35 19.04
C GLY A 440 -3.14 70.51 19.51
N GLN A 441 -3.37 69.34 18.92
CA GLN A 441 -4.41 68.40 19.32
C GLN A 441 -3.80 67.22 20.08
N ASN A 442 -4.44 66.84 21.18
CA ASN A 442 -4.12 65.63 21.91
C ASN A 442 -5.03 64.50 21.44
N ILE A 443 -4.48 63.31 21.22
CA ILE A 443 -5.24 62.14 20.77
C ILE A 443 -5.69 61.38 22.00
N ILE A 444 -7.00 61.19 22.12
CA ILE A 444 -7.59 60.58 23.32
C ILE A 444 -8.04 59.14 23.07
N LEU A 445 -8.28 58.78 21.81
CA LEU A 445 -8.81 57.48 21.41
C LEU A 445 -8.29 57.08 20.03
N SER A 446 -7.96 55.81 19.85
CA SER A 446 -7.99 55.14 18.55
C SER A 446 -9.07 54.08 18.57
N TYR A 447 -9.67 53.80 17.43
CA TYR A 447 -10.74 52.82 17.34
C TYR A 447 -10.65 52.02 16.05
N LEU A 448 -11.07 50.77 16.14
CA LEU A 448 -11.43 49.91 15.03
C LEU A 448 -12.85 49.42 15.31
N THR A 449 -13.81 49.83 14.49
CA THR A 449 -15.22 49.43 14.60
C THR A 449 -15.60 48.51 13.46
N LEU A 450 -16.44 47.52 13.77
CA LEU A 450 -16.96 46.54 12.84
C LEU A 450 -18.41 46.23 13.19
N GLY A 451 -19.35 46.87 12.51
CA GLY A 451 -20.77 46.76 12.83
C GLY A 451 -21.04 47.27 14.26
N ASN A 452 -21.43 46.36 15.15
CA ASN A 452 -21.73 46.67 16.55
C ASN A 452 -20.53 46.45 17.49
N ASP A 453 -19.43 45.90 16.99
CA ASP A 453 -18.24 45.62 17.78
C ASP A 453 -17.18 46.72 17.64
N ASP A 454 -16.42 46.93 18.70
CA ASP A 454 -15.36 47.93 18.77
C ASP A 454 -14.11 47.42 19.50
N VAL A 455 -12.95 47.90 19.05
CA VAL A 455 -11.72 47.87 19.81
C VAL A 455 -11.16 49.27 19.93
N TYR A 456 -10.94 49.70 21.17
CA TYR A 456 -10.42 51.02 21.49
C TYR A 456 -8.97 50.94 21.98
N GLY A 457 -8.13 51.81 21.46
CA GLY A 457 -6.81 52.14 21.98
C GLY A 457 -6.89 53.40 22.82
N ILE A 458 -6.54 53.28 24.08
CA ILE A 458 -6.39 54.38 25.03
C ILE A 458 -5.01 54.25 25.70
N ASN A 459 -4.55 55.27 26.42
CA ASN A 459 -3.29 55.25 27.18
C ASN A 459 -3.38 54.39 28.46
N SER A 460 -3.95 53.19 28.34
CA SER A 460 -3.98 52.14 29.36
C SER A 460 -3.26 50.88 28.86
N LYS A 461 -3.25 49.81 29.66
CA LYS A 461 -2.64 48.54 29.25
C LYS A 461 -3.50 47.88 28.16
N PRO A 462 -2.95 47.57 26.98
CA PRO A 462 -3.69 46.91 25.91
C PRO A 462 -4.29 45.55 26.32
N ILE A 463 -5.49 45.27 25.84
CA ILE A 463 -6.24 44.02 26.11
C ILE A 463 -6.73 43.44 24.79
N TRP A 464 -6.72 42.11 24.69
CA TRP A 464 -7.35 41.42 23.55
C TRP A 464 -8.87 41.51 23.66
N LYS A 465 -9.51 41.97 22.60
CA LYS A 465 -10.97 41.96 22.41
C LYS A 465 -11.32 41.09 21.21
N THR A 466 -12.52 40.52 21.24
CA THR A 466 -13.11 39.83 20.09
C THR A 466 -13.83 40.85 19.21
N LEU A 467 -13.63 40.76 17.89
CA LEU A 467 -14.45 41.40 16.86
C LEU A 467 -15.15 40.29 16.06
N ASP A 468 -16.48 40.30 16.03
CA ASP A 468 -17.29 39.31 15.33
C ASP A 468 -17.69 39.85 13.95
N TYR A 469 -17.05 39.30 12.92
CA TYR A 469 -17.23 39.76 11.56
C TYR A 469 -18.32 38.98 10.82
N ASN A 470 -19.46 39.62 10.58
CA ASN A 470 -20.58 39.06 9.83
C ASN A 470 -20.40 39.27 8.32
N TRP A 471 -19.44 38.55 7.75
CA TRP A 471 -19.01 38.67 6.34
C TRP A 471 -20.14 38.57 5.29
N TRP A 472 -21.26 37.94 5.62
CA TRP A 472 -22.40 37.77 4.70
C TRP A 472 -23.33 38.99 4.60
N ALA A 473 -23.16 39.99 5.47
CA ALA A 473 -23.93 41.23 5.46
C ALA A 473 -23.01 42.45 5.39
N PRO A 474 -23.39 43.54 4.71
CA PRO A 474 -22.67 44.80 4.81
C PRO A 474 -22.63 45.26 6.27
N GLN A 475 -21.43 45.58 6.76
CA GLN A 475 -21.24 46.15 8.09
C GLN A 475 -20.44 47.45 7.99
N PRO A 476 -20.89 48.53 8.64
CA PRO A 476 -20.10 49.74 8.73
C PRO A 476 -18.79 49.40 9.43
N THR A 477 -17.67 49.68 8.77
CA THR A 477 -16.34 49.42 9.28
C THR A 477 -15.54 50.72 9.25
N SER A 478 -14.91 51.06 10.36
CA SER A 478 -14.05 52.24 10.44
C SER A 478 -12.80 51.96 11.25
N VAL A 479 -11.71 52.61 10.86
CA VAL A 479 -10.51 52.71 11.68
C VAL A 479 -10.11 54.17 11.77
N GLY A 480 -9.85 54.65 12.98
CA GLY A 480 -9.69 56.08 13.18
C GLY A 480 -9.16 56.45 14.56
N LEU A 481 -9.09 57.76 14.76
CA LEU A 481 -8.77 58.37 16.04
C LEU A 481 -9.75 59.49 16.37
N GLU A 482 -9.84 59.79 17.65
CA GLU A 482 -10.57 60.93 18.20
C GLU A 482 -9.58 61.85 18.93
N THR A 483 -9.69 63.14 18.65
CA THR A 483 -8.91 64.20 19.30
C THR A 483 -9.66 64.75 20.52
N ALA A 484 -8.96 65.46 21.39
CA ALA A 484 -9.54 66.05 22.61
C ALA A 484 -10.67 67.08 22.34
N ASP A 485 -10.74 67.65 21.13
CA ASP A 485 -11.85 68.50 20.66
C ASP A 485 -12.99 67.71 19.99
N HIS A 486 -13.05 66.39 20.17
CA HIS A 486 -14.05 65.47 19.63
C HIS A 486 -14.14 65.48 18.10
N LYS A 487 -13.02 65.71 17.41
CA LYS A 487 -12.93 65.54 15.97
C LYS A 487 -12.46 64.13 15.64
N TYR A 488 -13.08 63.56 14.62
CA TYR A 488 -12.81 62.21 14.15
C TYR A 488 -11.97 62.27 12.87
N HIS A 489 -10.90 61.49 12.85
CA HIS A 489 -10.06 61.29 11.68
C HIS A 489 -10.06 59.79 11.38
N SER A 490 -10.65 59.37 10.27
CA SER A 490 -10.90 57.96 10.00
C SER A 490 -10.83 57.59 8.53
N TYR A 491 -10.63 56.30 8.30
CA TYR A 491 -11.03 55.65 7.08
C TYR A 491 -12.32 54.88 7.33
N ASP A 492 -13.35 55.18 6.55
CA ASP A 492 -14.65 54.53 6.70
C ASP A 492 -15.04 53.70 5.46
N VAL A 493 -15.85 52.67 5.70
CA VAL A 493 -16.49 51.82 4.68
C VAL A 493 -17.89 51.46 5.18
N PHE A 494 -18.94 52.00 4.57
CA PHE A 494 -20.31 51.91 5.11
C PHE A 494 -21.19 50.84 4.47
N ASP A 495 -20.93 50.44 3.22
CA ASP A 495 -21.80 49.52 2.45
C ASP A 495 -20.99 48.47 1.68
N ALA A 496 -20.19 47.67 2.39
CA ALA A 496 -19.45 46.57 1.77
C ALA A 496 -19.49 45.32 2.64
N ASN A 497 -19.84 44.18 2.03
CA ASN A 497 -19.72 42.88 2.68
C ASN A 497 -18.28 42.64 3.17
N TRP A 498 -17.28 43.04 2.37
CA TRP A 498 -15.85 42.91 2.66
C TRP A 498 -15.25 44.15 3.36
N GLY A 499 -16.04 44.87 4.16
CA GLY A 499 -15.65 46.13 4.81
C GLY A 499 -14.37 46.07 5.65
N LEU A 500 -14.21 45.03 6.47
CA LEU A 500 -12.99 44.80 7.25
C LEU A 500 -11.74 44.72 6.37
N PHE A 501 -11.81 43.93 5.30
CA PHE A 501 -10.68 43.78 4.39
C PHE A 501 -10.38 45.06 3.62
N ASN A 502 -11.40 45.86 3.27
CA ASN A 502 -11.19 47.17 2.67
C ASN A 502 -10.43 48.11 3.62
N ILE A 503 -10.75 48.08 4.92
CA ILE A 503 -10.01 48.82 5.94
C ILE A 503 -8.58 48.31 6.10
N LEU A 504 -8.39 46.98 6.13
CA LEU A 504 -7.05 46.38 6.19
C LEU A 504 -6.19 46.77 4.99
N ASN A 505 -6.78 46.91 3.78
CA ASN A 505 -6.07 47.31 2.56
C ASN A 505 -5.70 48.81 2.53
N LYS A 506 -6.30 49.63 3.41
CA LYS A 506 -5.90 51.04 3.61
C LYS A 506 -4.74 51.19 4.61
N GLY A 507 -4.30 50.10 5.24
CA GLY A 507 -3.22 50.11 6.22
C GLY A 507 -2.07 49.20 5.82
N ASP A 508 -0.91 49.45 6.41
CA ASP A 508 0.30 48.66 6.17
C ASP A 508 0.44 47.54 7.21
N SER A 509 0.63 46.32 6.74
CA SER A 509 0.89 45.16 7.60
C SER A 509 2.36 45.11 8.00
N GLN A 510 2.61 45.10 9.30
CA GLN A 510 3.89 44.79 9.93
C GLN A 510 3.87 43.33 10.42
N ASN A 511 4.77 42.51 9.86
CA ASN A 511 4.96 41.09 10.21
C ASN A 511 3.67 40.24 10.13
N GLY A 512 2.70 40.62 9.30
CA GLY A 512 1.45 39.86 9.10
C GLY A 512 0.46 39.90 10.28
N HIS A 513 0.76 40.64 11.35
CA HIS A 513 -0.02 40.60 12.59
C HIS A 513 -0.32 41.97 13.17
N THR A 514 0.40 43.03 12.80
CA THR A 514 0.08 44.40 13.24
C THR A 514 -0.23 45.25 12.03
N TRP A 515 -1.39 45.89 12.00
CA TRP A 515 -1.74 46.85 10.97
C TRP A 515 -1.49 48.27 11.46
N ASN A 516 -0.87 49.07 10.61
CA ASN A 516 -0.64 50.49 10.79
C ASN A 516 -1.55 51.28 9.86
N TRP A 517 -2.21 52.31 10.36
CA TRP A 517 -2.93 53.28 9.54
C TRP A 517 -2.41 54.68 9.81
N SER A 518 -2.01 55.35 8.74
CA SER A 518 -1.51 56.72 8.76
C SER A 518 -2.66 57.70 8.48
N LEU A 519 -3.12 58.39 9.51
CA LEU A 519 -4.27 59.29 9.44
C LEU A 519 -3.82 60.76 9.40
N PRO A 520 -4.30 61.57 8.45
CA PRO A 520 -3.97 62.98 8.39
C PRO A 520 -4.73 63.78 9.46
N ILE A 521 -3.97 64.54 10.27
CA ILE A 521 -4.49 65.53 11.22
C ILE A 521 -3.90 66.89 10.82
N GLY A 522 -4.60 67.64 9.97
CA GLY A 522 -4.06 68.89 9.41
C GLY A 522 -2.83 68.62 8.54
N PRO A 523 -1.71 69.37 8.70
CA PRO A 523 -0.46 69.12 7.96
C PRO A 523 0.36 67.94 8.47
N SER A 524 -0.03 67.29 9.57
CA SER A 524 0.70 66.15 10.15
C SER A 524 -0.03 64.83 9.91
N VAL A 525 0.71 63.73 10.04
CA VAL A 525 0.22 62.37 9.92
C VAL A 525 0.45 61.65 11.23
N VAL A 526 -0.54 60.83 11.63
CA VAL A 526 -0.49 60.05 12.85
C VAL A 526 -0.73 58.60 12.54
N ASP A 527 0.17 57.77 13.06
CA ASP A 527 0.08 56.32 12.94
C ASP A 527 -0.67 55.72 14.13
N ILE A 528 -1.67 54.90 13.85
CA ILE A 528 -2.36 54.07 14.83
C ILE A 528 -2.18 52.60 14.49
N HIS A 529 -2.07 51.76 15.53
CA HIS A 529 -1.73 50.35 15.35
C HIS A 529 -2.70 49.41 16.05
N PHE A 530 -3.14 48.38 15.32
CA PHE A 530 -3.91 47.27 15.87
C PHE A 530 -3.20 45.95 15.57
N LYS A 531 -3.08 45.11 16.59
CA LYS A 531 -2.51 43.76 16.48
C LYS A 531 -3.64 42.74 16.39
N PHE A 532 -3.61 41.90 15.37
CA PHE A 532 -4.46 40.73 15.22
C PHE A 532 -3.70 39.49 15.69
N LYS A 533 -4.40 38.58 16.38
CA LYS A 533 -3.79 37.35 16.90
C LYS A 533 -3.40 36.37 15.79
N ALA A 534 -4.19 36.34 14.72
CA ALA A 534 -3.91 35.62 13.48
C ALA A 534 -4.00 36.61 12.31
N ASN A 535 -3.26 36.37 11.22
CA ASN A 535 -3.34 37.22 10.04
C ASN A 535 -4.74 37.06 9.39
N PRO A 536 -5.53 38.14 9.24
CA PRO A 536 -6.86 38.04 8.65
C PRO A 536 -6.87 37.54 7.19
N TRP A 537 -5.78 37.77 6.45
CA TRP A 537 -5.69 37.39 5.03
C TRP A 537 -5.41 35.90 4.80
N ASP A 538 -4.82 35.21 5.79
CA ASP A 538 -4.47 33.78 5.65
C ASP A 538 -5.69 32.92 5.30
N LEU A 539 -6.89 33.34 5.74
CA LEU A 539 -8.14 32.68 5.44
C LEU A 539 -8.44 32.58 3.93
N PHE A 540 -8.00 33.56 3.14
CA PHE A 540 -8.30 33.65 1.71
C PHE A 540 -7.17 33.13 0.82
N HIS A 541 -6.05 32.67 1.41
CA HIS A 541 -4.95 32.03 0.67
C HIS A 541 -5.23 30.54 0.42
N ILE A 542 -6.07 30.26 -0.58
CA ILE A 542 -6.50 28.89 -0.91
C ILE A 542 -5.66 28.16 -1.97
N ASN A 543 -4.79 28.88 -2.68
CA ASN A 543 -3.86 28.30 -3.64
C ASN A 543 -2.47 28.24 -3.02
N GLN A 544 -1.77 27.13 -3.21
CA GLN A 544 -0.34 27.11 -2.93
C GLN A 544 0.31 27.98 -4.00
N GLU A 545 0.93 29.11 -3.62
CA GLU A 545 1.86 29.78 -4.53
C GLU A 545 2.89 28.73 -4.94
N SER A 546 2.98 28.47 -6.24
CA SER A 546 4.04 27.65 -6.77
C SER A 546 5.35 28.34 -6.42
N ASN A 547 5.96 27.92 -5.32
CA ASN A 547 7.38 28.13 -5.09
C ASN A 547 8.05 27.52 -6.30
N THR A 548 8.46 28.41 -7.19
CA THR A 548 9.35 28.13 -8.30
C THR A 548 10.64 27.61 -7.69
N ILE A 549 10.90 26.32 -7.89
CA ILE A 549 12.08 25.71 -8.54
C ILE A 549 11.86 24.20 -8.61
#